data_AF-A0A937BLD1-F1
#
_entry.id   AF-A0A937BLD1-F1
#
_cell.length_a   1.000
_cell.length_b   1.000
_cell.length_c   1.000
_cell.angle_alpha   90.00
_cell.angle_beta   90.00
_cell.angle_gamma   90.00
#
_symmetry.space_group_name_H-M   'P 1'
#
loop_
_entity.id
_entity.type
_entity.pdbx_description
1 polymer ?
#
loop_
_entity_poly.entity_id
_entity_poly.type
_entity_poly.pdbx_seq_one_letter_code
_entity_poly.pdbx_strand_id
1 'polypeptide(L)'
;MKLRLLLLVASLISAPPAVAYQQSTHKEMSKNAVEVSDINKDPTVMSQLGLSPYATDPTFSTSALFAPPATILELFEKGAIDEDDNTRSLHHFFNPLTNAGILNYLFGRIRRTGRIALPTIRVQ
;
A
#
# COMPACT_ATOMS: atom_id res chain seq x y z
N MET A 1 1.99 -28.40 33.60
CA MET A 1 1.45 -27.67 32.42
C MET A 1 1.89 -26.20 32.34
N LYS A 2 1.94 -25.45 33.45
CA LYS A 2 2.24 -24.00 33.44
C LYS A 2 3.62 -23.62 32.85
N LEU A 3 4.66 -24.41 33.11
CA LEU A 3 6.01 -24.16 32.57
C LEU A 3 6.08 -24.31 31.04
N ARG A 4 5.37 -25.29 30.48
CA ARG A 4 5.31 -25.50 29.02
C ARG A 4 4.56 -24.36 28.32
N LEU A 5 3.52 -23.82 28.96
CA LEU A 5 2.79 -22.66 28.45
C LEU A 5 3.67 -21.39 28.50
N LEU A 6 4.41 -21.18 29.58
CA LEU A 6 5.36 -20.06 29.71
C LEU A 6 6.47 -20.11 28.66
N LEU A 7 7.04 -21.30 28.43
CA LEU A 7 8.06 -21.49 27.38
C LEU A 7 7.51 -21.23 25.98
N LEU A 8 6.27 -21.66 25.71
CA LEU A 8 5.62 -21.38 24.44
C LEU A 8 5.42 -19.88 24.24
N VAL A 9 4.87 -19.18 25.22
CA VAL A 9 4.65 -17.72 25.15
C VAL A 9 5.97 -16.96 25.01
N ALA A 10 7.00 -17.34 25.77
CA ALA A 10 8.33 -16.75 25.64
C ALA A 10 8.92 -16.96 24.22
N SER A 11 8.74 -18.15 23.63
CA SER A 11 9.21 -18.43 22.27
C SER A 11 8.49 -17.59 21.20
N LEU A 12 7.20 -17.30 21.39
CA LEU A 12 6.45 -16.44 20.48
C LEU A 12 6.86 -14.96 20.57
N ILE A 13 7.26 -14.49 21.76
CA ILE A 13 7.68 -13.10 21.98
C ILE A 13 9.14 -12.88 21.51
N SER A 14 9.99 -13.90 21.59
CA SER A 14 11.39 -13.83 21.15
C SER A 14 11.58 -13.98 19.64
N ALA A 15 10.54 -14.29 18.87
CA ALA A 15 10.64 -14.27 17.42
C ALA A 15 10.90 -12.81 16.97
N PRO A 16 12.01 -12.53 16.26
CA PRO A 16 12.18 -11.21 15.66
C PRO A 16 10.97 -10.93 14.77
N PRO A 17 10.45 -9.69 14.74
CA PRO A 17 9.37 -9.35 13.83
C PRO A 17 9.82 -9.78 12.44
N ALA A 18 9.04 -10.66 11.79
CA ALA A 18 9.29 -11.00 10.41
C ALA A 18 9.23 -9.67 9.65
N VAL A 19 10.40 -9.19 9.23
CA VAL A 19 10.53 -7.95 8.46
C VAL A 19 10.03 -8.31 7.07
N ALA A 20 8.70 -8.37 6.91
CA ALA A 20 8.07 -8.50 5.62
C ALA A 20 8.57 -7.31 4.80
N TYR A 21 9.34 -7.60 3.76
CA TYR A 21 10.02 -6.71 2.81
C TYR A 21 10.43 -5.35 3.40
N GLN A 22 11.74 -5.10 3.51
CA GLN A 22 12.20 -3.73 3.80
C GLN A 22 11.48 -2.76 2.84
N GLN A 23 10.97 -1.64 3.36
CA GLN A 23 10.23 -0.62 2.60
C GLN A 23 10.96 -0.19 1.31
N SER A 24 12.28 -0.35 1.27
CA SER A 24 13.12 -0.19 0.08
C SER A 24 12.73 -1.09 -1.09
N THR A 25 12.20 -2.29 -0.86
CA THR A 25 11.87 -3.27 -1.90
C THR A 25 10.73 -2.77 -2.78
N HIS A 26 9.64 -2.27 -2.18
CA HIS A 26 8.49 -1.77 -2.93
C HIS A 26 8.86 -0.51 -3.71
N LYS A 27 9.65 0.38 -3.08
CA LYS A 27 10.26 1.53 -3.74
C LYS A 27 11.09 1.10 -4.96
N GLU A 28 12.01 0.15 -4.79
CA GLU A 28 12.93 -0.32 -5.84
C GLU A 28 12.19 -1.02 -6.98
N MET A 29 11.19 -1.84 -6.68
CA MET A 29 10.32 -2.44 -7.69
C MET A 29 9.58 -1.39 -8.51
N SER A 30 9.00 -0.39 -7.86
CA SER A 30 8.29 0.71 -8.54
C SER A 30 9.22 1.54 -9.40
N LYS A 31 10.42 1.86 -8.89
CA LYS A 31 11.48 2.52 -9.67
C LYS A 31 11.83 1.73 -10.93
N ASN A 32 12.18 0.46 -10.78
CA ASN A 32 12.59 -0.39 -11.90
C ASN A 32 11.46 -0.56 -12.92
N ALA A 33 10.21 -0.67 -12.46
CA ALA A 33 9.04 -0.72 -13.35
C ALA A 33 8.89 0.55 -14.19
N VAL A 34 9.06 1.73 -13.59
CA VAL A 34 9.05 3.00 -14.33
C VAL A 34 10.21 3.05 -15.33
N GLU A 35 11.43 2.69 -14.91
CA GLU A 35 12.62 2.74 -15.77
C GLU A 35 12.50 1.89 -17.04
N VAL A 36 11.85 0.72 -16.96
CA VAL A 36 11.65 -0.16 -18.12
C VAL A 36 10.38 0.13 -18.91
N SER A 37 9.44 0.91 -18.35
CA SER A 37 8.15 1.20 -18.99
C SER A 37 8.27 2.22 -20.13
N ASP A 38 7.25 2.25 -21.00
CA ASP A 38 7.18 3.20 -22.11
C ASP A 38 7.00 4.64 -21.64
N ILE A 39 6.52 4.84 -20.41
CA ILE A 39 6.43 6.13 -19.72
C ILE A 39 7.77 6.88 -19.73
N ASN A 40 8.90 6.15 -19.64
CA ASN A 40 10.25 6.74 -19.65
C ASN A 40 10.91 6.72 -21.05
N LYS A 41 10.32 6.04 -22.03
CA LYS A 41 10.91 5.83 -23.37
C LYS A 41 10.22 6.64 -24.45
N ASP A 42 8.92 6.86 -24.33
CA ASP A 42 8.09 7.56 -25.29
C ASP A 42 7.42 8.78 -24.62
N PRO A 43 7.85 10.01 -24.93
CA PRO A 43 7.30 11.22 -24.33
C PRO A 43 5.83 11.47 -24.71
N THR A 44 5.28 10.77 -25.72
CA THR A 44 3.88 10.87 -26.11
C THR A 44 2.94 10.03 -25.24
N VAL A 45 3.45 9.03 -24.52
CA VAL A 45 2.63 8.17 -23.65
C VAL A 45 1.92 9.00 -22.59
N MET A 46 2.58 10.01 -22.03
CA MET A 46 1.97 10.86 -21.00
C MET A 46 0.83 11.71 -21.54
N SER A 47 0.98 12.26 -22.75
CA SER A 47 -0.11 13.02 -23.37
C SER A 47 -1.28 12.11 -23.78
N GLN A 48 -1.00 10.88 -24.24
CA GLN A 48 -2.01 9.87 -24.53
C GLN A 48 -2.80 9.44 -23.28
N LEU A 49 -2.15 9.41 -22.11
CA LEU A 49 -2.79 9.16 -20.82
C LEU A 49 -3.56 10.37 -20.26
N GLY A 50 -3.61 11.49 -21.00
CA GLY A 50 -4.25 12.73 -20.55
C GLY A 50 -3.44 13.50 -19.51
N LEU A 51 -2.18 13.11 -19.25
CA LEU A 51 -1.26 13.75 -18.33
C LEU A 51 -0.50 14.88 -19.04
N SER A 52 -1.23 15.93 -19.44
CA SER A 52 -0.67 17.18 -19.99
C SER A 52 -0.50 18.22 -18.87
N PRO A 53 0.58 19.03 -18.82
CA PRO A 53 1.60 19.25 -19.85
C PRO A 53 2.96 18.59 -19.55
N TYR A 54 2.98 17.29 -19.24
CA TYR A 54 4.21 16.57 -18.90
C TYR A 54 5.31 16.67 -19.97
N ALA A 55 4.93 16.77 -21.25
CA ALA A 55 5.88 16.89 -22.37
C ALA A 55 6.73 18.18 -22.33
N THR A 56 6.28 19.22 -21.62
CA THR A 56 6.99 20.51 -21.51
C THR A 56 7.60 20.74 -20.13
N ASP A 57 7.11 20.07 -19.11
CA ASP A 57 7.66 20.06 -17.75
C ASP A 57 7.59 18.62 -17.20
N PRO A 58 8.73 17.93 -17.04
CA PRO A 58 8.76 16.55 -16.55
C PRO A 58 8.43 16.44 -15.05
N THR A 59 8.14 17.57 -14.39
CA THR A 59 7.76 17.62 -12.98
C THR A 59 6.26 17.89 -12.83
N PHE A 60 5.65 17.19 -11.87
CA PHE A 60 4.26 17.42 -11.48
C PHE A 60 4.24 18.51 -10.41
N SER A 61 3.95 19.75 -10.83
CA SER A 61 3.89 20.93 -9.94
C SER A 61 2.50 21.20 -9.34
N THR A 62 1.50 20.35 -9.60
CA THR A 62 0.09 20.77 -9.59
C THR A 62 -0.73 20.43 -8.34
N SER A 63 -0.11 19.98 -7.24
CA SER A 63 -0.86 19.68 -6.01
C SER A 63 -0.05 19.96 -4.74
N ALA A 64 -0.70 20.54 -3.72
CA ALA A 64 -0.12 20.78 -2.39
C ALA A 64 0.36 19.50 -1.69
N LEU A 65 -0.04 18.32 -2.17
CA LEU A 65 0.42 17.01 -1.68
C LEU A 65 1.82 16.65 -2.20
N PHE A 66 2.31 17.35 -3.23
CA PHE A 66 3.57 17.08 -3.92
C PHE A 66 4.43 18.34 -4.04
N ALA A 67 4.50 19.14 -2.96
CA ALA A 67 5.47 20.23 -2.85
C ALA A 67 6.73 19.72 -2.12
N PRO A 68 7.94 19.87 -2.68
CA PRO A 68 8.28 20.50 -3.96
C PRO A 68 7.91 19.64 -5.18
N PRO A 69 7.83 20.21 -6.40
CA PRO A 69 7.52 19.48 -7.63
C PRO A 69 8.36 18.21 -7.75
N ALA A 70 7.71 17.10 -8.10
CA ALA A 70 8.32 15.78 -8.20
C ALA A 70 8.25 15.26 -9.63
N THR A 71 9.30 14.56 -10.06
CA THR A 71 9.33 13.79 -11.30
C THR A 71 8.35 12.61 -11.24
N ILE A 72 8.01 12.02 -12.39
CA ILE A 72 7.19 10.80 -12.43
C ILE A 72 7.82 9.69 -11.58
N LEU A 73 9.14 9.52 -11.66
CA LEU A 73 9.85 8.49 -10.91
C LEU A 73 9.71 8.71 -9.40
N GLU A 74 9.91 9.93 -8.92
CA GLU A 74 9.75 10.28 -7.51
C GLU A 74 8.32 10.07 -7.01
N LEU A 75 7.30 10.31 -7.86
CA LEU A 75 5.91 10.02 -7.51
C LEU A 75 5.65 8.53 -7.32
N PHE A 76 6.18 7.67 -8.21
CA PHE A 76 6.04 6.22 -8.07
C PHE A 76 6.81 5.70 -6.84
N GLU A 77 8.02 6.19 -6.59
CA GLU A 77 8.78 5.84 -5.39
C GLU A 77 8.06 6.26 -4.11
N LYS A 78 7.53 7.50 -4.08
CA LYS A 78 6.78 8.02 -2.94
C LYS A 78 5.46 7.27 -2.72
N GLY A 79 4.73 6.99 -3.80
CA GLY A 79 3.49 6.21 -3.74
C GLY A 79 3.69 4.81 -3.16
N ALA A 80 4.80 4.15 -3.51
CA ALA A 80 5.17 2.85 -2.95
C ALA A 80 5.41 2.91 -1.44
N ILE A 81 6.13 3.95 -0.97
CA ILE A 81 6.39 4.18 0.45
C ILE A 81 5.09 4.48 1.21
N ASP A 82 4.26 5.38 0.68
CA ASP A 82 3.03 5.86 1.33
C ASP A 82 1.96 4.76 1.43
N GLU A 83 1.98 3.77 0.53
CA GLU A 83 1.07 2.62 0.54
C GLU A 83 1.44 1.60 1.63
N ASP A 84 2.73 1.46 1.94
CA ASP A 84 3.25 0.56 2.98
C ASP A 84 3.15 1.16 4.40
N ASP A 85 2.84 2.45 4.52
CA ASP A 85 2.87 3.15 5.80
C ASP A 85 1.56 3.00 6.62
N ASN A 86 1.71 2.99 7.94
CA ASN A 86 0.64 2.99 8.93
C ASN A 86 -0.42 1.88 8.73
N THR A 87 -1.70 2.25 8.91
CA THR A 87 -2.85 1.35 8.83
C THR A 87 -3.20 0.94 7.40
N ARG A 88 -2.62 1.59 6.36
CA ARG A 88 -2.87 1.24 4.96
C ARG A 88 -2.29 -0.11 4.61
N SER A 89 -1.14 -0.46 5.18
CA SER A 89 -0.52 -1.80 5.05
C SER A 89 -1.46 -2.96 5.42
N LEU A 90 -2.45 -2.74 6.29
CA LEU A 90 -3.44 -3.76 6.63
C LEU A 90 -4.34 -4.15 5.44
N HIS A 91 -4.41 -3.32 4.39
CA HIS A 91 -5.14 -3.61 3.17
C HIS A 91 -4.35 -4.45 2.16
N HIS A 92 -3.05 -4.72 2.41
CA HIS A 92 -2.19 -5.47 1.48
C HIS A 92 -2.39 -6.98 1.50
N PHE A 93 -3.06 -7.48 2.53
CA PHE A 93 -3.38 -8.89 2.65
C PHE A 93 -4.62 -9.21 1.85
N PHE A 94 -4.50 -10.07 0.84
CA PHE A 94 -5.59 -10.53 0.00
C PHE A 94 -5.68 -12.06 -0.01
N ASN A 95 -6.87 -12.60 0.24
CA ASN A 95 -7.17 -14.01 0.06
C ASN A 95 -7.92 -14.23 -1.26
N PRO A 96 -7.29 -14.86 -2.27
CA PRO A 96 -7.91 -15.07 -3.59
C PRO A 96 -9.05 -16.09 -3.58
N LEU A 97 -9.06 -17.03 -2.64
CA LEU A 97 -10.12 -18.04 -2.54
C LEU A 97 -11.44 -17.44 -2.06
N THR A 98 -11.36 -16.36 -1.28
CA THR A 98 -12.53 -15.70 -0.67
C THR A 98 -12.77 -14.29 -1.16
N ASN A 99 -11.92 -13.79 -2.06
CA ASN A 99 -11.91 -12.39 -2.52
C ASN A 99 -12.00 -11.38 -1.35
N ALA A 100 -11.19 -11.57 -0.31
CA ALA A 100 -11.30 -10.81 0.95
C ALA A 100 -9.94 -10.47 1.55
N GLY A 101 -9.86 -9.32 2.24
CA GLY A 101 -8.64 -8.91 2.96
C GLY A 101 -8.60 -9.34 4.43
N ILE A 102 -7.46 -9.16 5.10
CA ILE A 102 -7.26 -9.63 6.50
C ILE A 102 -8.24 -8.99 7.49
N LEU A 103 -8.65 -7.74 7.26
CA LEU A 103 -9.64 -7.05 8.10
C LEU A 103 -10.99 -7.78 8.12
N ASN A 104 -11.37 -8.47 7.04
CA ASN A 104 -12.58 -9.27 7.01
C ASN A 104 -12.50 -10.50 7.92
N TYR A 105 -11.29 -11.02 8.17
CA TYR A 105 -11.08 -12.12 9.10
C TYR A 105 -11.01 -11.65 10.55
N LEU A 106 -10.37 -10.50 10.80
CA LEU A 106 -10.23 -9.92 12.14
C LEU A 106 -11.56 -9.35 12.67
N PHE A 107 -12.33 -8.69 11.81
CA PHE A 107 -13.56 -7.98 12.21
C PHE A 107 -14.84 -8.59 11.64
N GLY A 108 -14.78 -9.38 10.56
CA GLY A 108 -15.96 -10.02 9.99
C GLY A 108 -16.50 -11.18 10.83
N ARG A 109 -15.70 -11.78 11.72
CA ARG A 109 -16.18 -12.77 12.71
C ARG A 109 -17.08 -12.16 13.79
N ILE A 110 -16.95 -10.88 14.10
CA ILE A 110 -17.78 -10.19 15.10
C ILE A 110 -19.23 -10.03 14.58
N ARG A 111 -19.45 -10.03 13.26
CA ARG A 111 -20.78 -9.81 12.67
C ARG A 111 -21.67 -11.06 12.60
N ARG A 112 -21.17 -12.27 12.89
CA ARG A 112 -21.98 -13.50 12.83
C ARG A 112 -22.62 -13.92 14.15
N THR A 113 -22.30 -13.27 15.28
CA THR A 113 -22.86 -13.61 16.60
C THR A 113 -23.78 -12.55 17.21
N GLY A 114 -23.98 -11.39 16.57
CA GLY A 114 -24.92 -10.41 17.07
C GLY A 114 -25.28 -9.35 16.02
N ARG A 115 -26.59 -9.17 15.78
CA ARG A 115 -27.13 -8.03 15.04
C ARG A 115 -26.67 -6.74 15.72
N ILE A 116 -25.79 -5.99 15.07
CA ILE A 116 -25.68 -4.55 15.30
C ILE A 116 -25.81 -3.90 13.93
N ALA A 117 -26.90 -3.14 13.76
CA ALA A 117 -27.12 -2.31 12.59
C ALA A 117 -26.01 -1.24 12.56
N LEU A 118 -25.26 -1.18 11.47
CA LEU A 118 -24.35 -0.07 11.25
C LEU A 118 -25.15 1.12 10.69
N PRO A 119 -24.90 2.35 11.17
CA PRO A 119 -25.49 3.53 10.56
C PRO A 119 -24.98 3.67 9.12
N THR A 120 -25.92 3.81 8.19
CA THR A 120 -25.67 4.12 6.79
C THR A 120 -24.96 5.47 6.71
N ILE A 121 -23.66 5.47 6.43
CA ILE A 121 -22.95 6.69 6.06
C ILE A 121 -23.35 6.98 4.60
N ARG A 122 -24.25 7.95 4.40
CA ARG A 122 -24.42 8.57 3.08
C ARG A 122 -23.25 9.51 2.86
N VAL A 123 -22.44 9.20 1.86
CA VAL A 123 -21.53 10.16 1.26
C VAL A 123 -22.40 11.05 0.36
N GLN A 124 -22.40 12.35 0.62
CA GLN A 124 -22.98 13.36 -0.28
C GLN A 124 -22.01 13.64 -1.42
#